data_AF-A0A3A8R0A2-F1
#
_entry.id   AF-A0A3A8R0A2-F1
#
_cell.length_a   1.000
_cell.length_b   1.000
_cell.length_c   1.000
_cell.angle_alpha   90.00
_cell.angle_beta   90.00
_cell.angle_gamma   90.00
#
_symmetry.space_group_name_H-M   'P 1'
#
loop_
_entity.id
_entity.type
_entity.pdbx_description
1 polymer ?
#
loop_
_entity_poly.entity_id
_entity_poly.type
_entity_poly.pdbx_seq_one_letter_code
_entity_poly.pdbx_strand_id
1 'polypeptide(L)'
;MRKGELTHQTILETAVRLASRVGLQGLSIGGLAEELGLSKSGLFAHFKSKTELQVQVLEAASVVFTERVVRPALGKARGEPRVRALFDGWLTWDRDALLEGGCIFVAAAAELDDAPGPARDTLVQGQRDWLDCLAQAARIAVAEGHFREALDVEQFAHDQYSVMLGFHHAKRLMRDPQAEARARRAFDALVTAARTPTS
;
A
#
# COMPACT_ATOMS: atom_id res chain seq x y z
N MET A 1 23.00 20.36 -22.11
CA MET A 1 22.93 19.22 -21.17
C MET A 1 22.90 17.94 -22.00
N ARG A 2 23.85 17.02 -21.83
CA ARG A 2 23.76 15.70 -22.48
C ARG A 2 22.56 14.96 -21.88
N LYS A 3 21.77 14.25 -22.70
CA LYS A 3 20.72 13.30 -22.29
C LYS A 3 21.37 12.26 -21.36
N GLY A 4 21.44 12.57 -20.07
CA GLY A 4 21.92 11.64 -19.05
C GLY A 4 20.88 10.55 -18.92
N GLU A 5 21.33 9.30 -18.98
CA GLU A 5 20.48 8.11 -18.86
C GLU A 5 19.57 8.25 -17.65
N LEU A 6 18.25 8.36 -17.89
CA LEU A 6 17.28 8.21 -16.83
C LEU A 6 17.52 6.82 -16.21
N THR A 7 17.82 6.80 -14.91
CA THR A 7 18.04 5.53 -14.23
C THR A 7 16.76 4.71 -14.29
N HIS A 8 16.89 3.37 -14.30
CA HIS A 8 15.75 2.46 -14.24
C HIS A 8 14.79 2.82 -13.09
N GLN A 9 15.35 3.25 -11.95
CA GLN A 9 14.59 3.70 -10.80
C GLN A 9 13.75 4.95 -11.09
N THR A 10 14.30 5.97 -11.76
CA THR A 10 13.56 7.18 -12.13
C THR A 10 12.42 6.88 -13.11
N ILE A 11 12.63 5.92 -14.01
CA ILE A 11 11.60 5.45 -14.94
C ILE A 11 10.48 4.78 -14.15
N LEU A 12 10.81 3.89 -13.21
CA LEU A 12 9.83 3.20 -12.35
C LEU A 12 9.04 4.16 -11.46
N GLU A 13 9.68 5.14 -10.84
CA GLU A 13 8.98 6.16 -10.05
C GLU A 13 7.98 6.96 -10.89
N THR A 14 8.32 7.25 -12.14
CA THR A 14 7.40 7.90 -13.08
C THR A 14 6.27 6.98 -13.48
N ALA A 15 6.56 5.69 -13.69
CA ALA A 15 5.56 4.68 -13.98
C ALA A 15 4.57 4.50 -12.82
N VAL A 16 5.04 4.49 -11.57
CA VAL A 16 4.19 4.46 -10.36
C VAL A 16 3.28 5.69 -10.31
N ARG A 17 3.83 6.90 -10.50
CA ARG A 17 3.03 8.14 -10.55
C ARG A 17 1.96 8.07 -11.64
N LEU A 18 2.35 7.68 -12.85
CA LEU A 18 1.44 7.56 -13.98
C LEU A 18 0.34 6.54 -13.69
N ALA A 19 0.71 5.33 -13.23
CA ALA A 19 -0.23 4.28 -12.87
C ALA A 19 -1.21 4.71 -11.77
N SER A 20 -0.77 5.50 -10.79
CA SER A 20 -1.67 6.04 -9.77
C SER A 20 -2.79 6.89 -10.37
N ARG A 21 -2.52 7.62 -11.46
CA ARG A 21 -3.48 8.50 -12.14
C ARG A 21 -4.39 7.77 -13.12
N VAL A 22 -3.81 6.89 -13.94
CA VAL A 22 -4.50 6.28 -15.10
C VAL A 22 -4.97 4.85 -14.84
N GLY A 23 -4.68 4.31 -13.65
CA GLY A 23 -4.88 2.89 -13.35
C GLY A 23 -3.73 2.03 -13.87
N LEU A 24 -3.59 0.84 -13.27
CA LEU A 24 -2.53 -0.10 -13.63
C LEU A 24 -2.78 -0.73 -15.01
N GLN A 25 -4.05 -0.99 -15.36
CA GLN A 25 -4.47 -1.43 -16.69
C GLN A 25 -4.37 -0.32 -17.73
N GLY A 26 -4.53 0.95 -17.34
CA GLY A 26 -4.31 2.09 -18.23
C GLY A 26 -2.82 2.34 -18.55
N LEU A 27 -1.91 1.82 -17.73
CA LEU A 27 -0.47 1.95 -17.93
C LEU A 27 -0.01 1.24 -19.21
N SER A 28 0.78 1.94 -20.04
CA SER A 28 1.38 1.37 -21.24
C SER A 28 2.80 1.88 -21.45
N ILE A 29 3.62 1.09 -22.16
CA ILE A 29 4.98 1.50 -22.56
C ILE A 29 4.93 2.78 -23.40
N GLY A 30 3.92 2.92 -24.26
CA GLY A 30 3.74 4.11 -25.08
C GLY A 30 3.44 5.35 -24.25
N GLY A 31 2.47 5.28 -23.34
CA GLY A 31 2.12 6.40 -22.46
C GLY A 31 3.28 6.79 -21.54
N LEU A 32 4.01 5.81 -21.00
CA LEU A 32 5.20 6.08 -20.18
C LEU A 32 6.33 6.72 -21.00
N ALA A 33 6.51 6.31 -22.27
CA ALA A 33 7.50 6.90 -23.16
C ALA A 33 7.19 8.38 -23.45
N GLU A 34 5.91 8.69 -23.67
CA GLU A 34 5.42 10.05 -23.88
C GLU A 34 5.63 10.91 -22.63
N GLU A 35 5.26 10.42 -21.44
CA GLU A 35 5.46 11.10 -20.15
C GLU A 35 6.95 11.43 -19.90
N LEU A 36 7.86 10.52 -20.27
CA LEU A 36 9.31 10.65 -20.04
C LEU A 36 10.06 11.36 -21.19
N GLY A 37 9.42 11.64 -22.32
CA GLY A 37 10.09 12.13 -23.53
C GLY A 37 11.13 11.15 -24.09
N LEU A 38 10.93 9.85 -23.86
CA LEU A 38 11.80 8.75 -24.33
C LEU A 38 11.20 8.05 -25.56
N SER A 39 12.02 7.29 -26.29
CA SER A 39 11.49 6.42 -27.34
C SER A 39 10.86 5.17 -26.74
N LYS A 40 9.80 4.66 -27.38
CA LYS A 40 9.18 3.37 -27.01
C LYS A 40 10.22 2.24 -27.00
N SER A 41 11.11 2.21 -28.00
CA SER A 41 12.20 1.23 -28.08
C SER A 41 13.16 1.29 -26.89
N GLY A 42 13.44 2.48 -26.36
CA GLY A 42 14.27 2.66 -25.16
C GLY A 42 13.61 2.05 -23.92
N LEU A 43 12.30 2.27 -23.73
CA LEU A 43 11.57 1.66 -22.60
C LEU A 43 11.34 0.15 -22.77
N PHE A 44 11.19 -0.35 -23.99
CA PHE A 44 11.07 -1.78 -24.25
C PHE A 44 12.29 -2.58 -23.77
N ALA A 45 13.48 -1.99 -23.77
CA ALA A 45 14.69 -2.63 -23.24
C ALA A 45 14.63 -2.86 -21.72
N HIS A 46 13.87 -2.06 -20.98
CA HIS A 46 13.68 -2.18 -19.53
C HIS A 46 12.55 -3.14 -19.17
N PHE A 47 11.39 -2.97 -19.80
CA PHE A 47 10.17 -3.66 -19.37
C PHE A 47 9.74 -4.82 -20.25
N LYS A 48 10.19 -4.94 -21.50
CA LYS A 48 9.85 -6.01 -22.46
C LYS A 48 8.37 -6.17 -22.83
N SER A 49 7.42 -5.96 -21.93
CA SER A 49 5.97 -6.08 -22.12
C SER A 49 5.20 -5.17 -21.17
N LYS A 50 3.89 -4.99 -21.43
CA LYS A 50 2.98 -4.27 -20.53
C LYS A 50 2.85 -4.97 -19.18
N THR A 51 2.71 -6.29 -19.17
CA THR A 51 2.55 -7.07 -17.94
C THR A 51 3.77 -6.96 -17.03
N GLU A 52 4.96 -7.07 -17.61
CA GLU A 52 6.22 -6.92 -16.87
C GLU A 52 6.40 -5.49 -16.33
N LEU A 53 6.01 -4.46 -17.09
CA LEU A 53 5.93 -3.09 -16.58
C LEU A 53 4.98 -2.99 -15.37
N GLN A 54 3.80 -3.61 -15.42
CA GLN A 54 2.84 -3.59 -14.32
C GLN A 54 3.38 -4.28 -13.07
N VAL A 55 4.04 -5.44 -13.22
CA VAL A 55 4.69 -6.17 -12.12
C VAL A 55 5.76 -5.30 -11.46
N GLN A 56 6.69 -4.76 -12.24
CA GLN A 56 7.77 -3.94 -11.68
C GLN A 56 7.25 -2.65 -11.03
N VAL A 57 6.14 -2.07 -11.53
CA VAL A 57 5.48 -0.93 -10.89
C VAL A 57 4.88 -1.31 -9.53
N LEU A 58 4.23 -2.46 -9.42
CA LEU A 58 3.71 -2.95 -8.14
C LEU A 58 4.84 -3.21 -7.15
N GLU A 59 5.93 -3.84 -7.57
CA GLU A 59 7.11 -4.09 -6.74
C GLU A 59 7.76 -2.79 -6.27
N ALA A 60 7.96 -1.83 -7.17
CA ALA A 60 8.51 -0.53 -6.84
C ALA A 60 7.62 0.22 -5.84
N ALA A 61 6.30 0.20 -6.04
CA ALA A 61 5.34 0.80 -5.10
C ALA A 61 5.41 0.12 -3.73
N SER A 62 5.58 -1.21 -3.67
CA SER A 62 5.70 -1.97 -2.42
C SER A 62 6.97 -1.61 -1.64
N VAL A 63 8.09 -1.38 -2.33
CA VAL A 63 9.32 -0.87 -1.71
C VAL A 63 9.07 0.50 -1.08
N VAL A 64 8.46 1.42 -1.81
CA VAL A 64 8.13 2.76 -1.28
C VAL A 64 7.18 2.66 -0.10
N PHE A 65 6.12 1.84 -0.19
CA PHE A 65 5.19 1.61 0.91
C PHE A 65 5.90 1.10 2.17
N THR A 66 6.83 0.16 2.00
CA THR A 66 7.65 -0.37 3.09
C THR A 66 8.46 0.75 3.75
N GLU A 67 9.13 1.59 2.97
CA GLU A 67 9.94 2.71 3.49
C GLU A 67 9.11 3.80 4.18
N ARG A 68 7.89 4.05 3.69
CA ARG A 68 7.03 5.15 4.16
C ARG A 68 6.09 4.76 5.30
N VAL A 69 5.67 3.50 5.35
CA VAL A 69 4.64 3.02 6.29
C VAL A 69 5.22 2.01 7.27
N VAL A 70 5.86 0.96 6.77
CA VAL A 70 6.31 -0.17 7.59
C VAL A 70 7.54 0.18 8.42
N ARG A 71 8.61 0.66 7.78
CA ARG A 71 9.89 0.98 8.44
C ARG A 71 9.73 2.01 9.57
N PRO A 72 8.97 3.11 9.41
CA PRO A 72 8.74 4.05 10.51
C PRO A 72 8.00 3.44 11.71
N ALA A 73 7.08 2.49 11.47
CA ALA A 73 6.39 1.78 12.54
C ALA A 73 7.33 0.86 13.32
N LEU A 74 8.30 0.22 12.66
CA LEU A 74 9.32 -0.61 13.33
C LEU A 74 10.22 0.20 14.27
N GLY A 75 10.42 1.49 13.98
CA GLY A 75 11.12 2.43 14.87
C GLY A 75 10.37 2.80 16.15
N LYS A 76 9.10 2.40 16.30
CA LYS A 76 8.32 2.59 17.53
C LYS A 76 8.59 1.48 18.54
N ALA A 77 8.30 1.78 19.81
CA ALA A 77 8.31 0.81 20.90
C ALA A 77 7.46 -0.42 20.54
N ARG A 78 7.89 -1.60 20.97
CA ARG A 78 7.22 -2.87 20.67
C ARG A 78 5.79 -2.88 21.24
N GLY A 79 4.91 -3.63 20.58
CA GLY A 79 3.50 -3.82 20.94
C GLY A 79 2.54 -2.82 20.30
N GLU A 80 1.44 -2.46 20.99
CA GLU A 80 0.41 -1.53 20.52
C GLU A 80 0.94 -0.27 19.78
N PRO A 81 2.05 0.40 20.21
CA PRO A 81 2.56 1.56 19.50
C PRO A 81 2.92 1.29 18.02
N ARG A 82 3.39 0.07 17.69
CA ARG A 82 3.66 -0.32 16.28
C ARG A 82 2.37 -0.52 15.50
N VAL A 83 1.37 -1.16 16.11
CA VAL A 83 0.05 -1.38 15.50
C VAL A 83 -0.58 -0.04 15.11
N ARG A 84 -0.55 0.94 16.03
CA ARG A 84 -1.02 2.31 15.78
C ARG A 84 -0.22 3.00 14.69
N ALA A 85 1.10 2.87 14.70
CA ALA A 85 1.95 3.51 13.69
C ALA A 85 1.74 2.93 12.27
N LEU A 86 1.47 1.63 12.13
CA LEU A 86 1.10 1.02 10.85
C LEU A 86 -0.23 1.57 10.33
N PHE A 87 -1.23 1.70 11.21
CA PHE A 87 -2.51 2.31 10.88
C PHE A 87 -2.35 3.79 10.47
N ASP A 88 -1.62 4.58 11.24
CA ASP A 88 -1.37 5.99 10.95
C ASP A 88 -0.61 6.18 9.63
N GLY A 89 0.42 5.36 9.40
CA GLY A 89 1.19 5.40 8.15
C GLY A 89 0.31 5.14 6.93
N TRP A 90 -0.60 4.16 7.03
CA TRP A 90 -1.60 3.89 5.98
C TRP A 90 -2.53 5.08 5.72
N LEU A 91 -3.06 5.72 6.76
CA LEU A 91 -3.96 6.87 6.60
C LEU A 91 -3.31 8.07 5.88
N THR A 92 -1.97 8.14 5.93
CA THR A 92 -1.20 9.17 5.22
C THR A 92 -0.61 8.71 3.89
N TRP A 93 -0.69 7.42 3.57
CA TRP A 93 -0.06 6.83 2.38
C TRP A 93 -0.54 7.48 1.08
N ASP A 94 -1.83 7.78 0.97
CA ASP A 94 -2.40 8.42 -0.23
C ASP A 94 -2.02 9.89 -0.42
N ARG A 95 -1.24 10.46 0.52
CA ARG A 95 -0.65 11.80 0.46
C ARG A 95 0.80 11.79 -0.05
N ASP A 96 1.40 10.61 -0.24
CA ASP A 96 2.74 10.53 -0.82
C ASP A 96 2.74 11.13 -2.24
N ALA A 97 3.77 11.89 -2.55
CA ALA A 97 3.91 12.58 -3.84
C ALA A 97 3.93 11.61 -5.04
N LEU A 98 4.25 10.34 -4.83
CA LEU A 98 4.18 9.31 -5.86
C LEU A 98 2.76 8.85 -6.18
N LEU A 99 1.76 9.22 -5.37
CA LEU A 99 0.39 8.72 -5.44
C LEU A 99 -0.63 9.83 -5.67
N GLU A 100 -0.42 10.64 -6.72
CA GLU A 100 -1.33 11.70 -7.14
C GLU A 100 -2.78 11.19 -7.25
N GLY A 101 -2.98 10.01 -7.86
CA GLY A 101 -4.30 9.36 -7.96
C GLY A 101 -4.63 8.39 -6.81
N GLY A 102 -3.70 8.16 -5.89
CA GLY A 102 -3.93 7.50 -4.59
C GLY A 102 -3.41 6.10 -4.47
N CYS A 103 -4.06 5.35 -3.57
CA CYS A 103 -3.89 3.92 -3.30
C CYS A 103 -3.64 3.06 -4.54
N ILE A 104 -2.41 2.92 -5.06
CA ILE A 104 -2.18 2.10 -6.27
C ILE A 104 -2.63 0.64 -6.06
N PHE A 105 -2.40 0.07 -4.88
CA PHE A 105 -2.81 -1.29 -4.56
C PHE A 105 -4.33 -1.44 -4.48
N VAL A 106 -5.01 -0.45 -3.91
CA VAL A 106 -6.48 -0.46 -3.78
C VAL A 106 -7.15 -0.27 -5.14
N ALA A 107 -6.63 0.63 -5.98
CA ALA A 107 -7.12 0.80 -7.34
C ALA A 107 -6.87 -0.47 -8.17
N ALA A 108 -5.64 -1.00 -8.14
CA ALA A 108 -5.27 -2.20 -8.87
C ALA A 108 -6.07 -3.44 -8.44
N ALA A 109 -6.53 -3.51 -7.18
CA ALA A 109 -7.35 -4.62 -6.72
C ALA A 109 -8.67 -4.75 -7.52
N ALA A 110 -9.33 -3.62 -7.79
CA ALA A 110 -10.55 -3.60 -8.60
C ALA A 110 -10.30 -3.77 -10.10
N GLU A 111 -9.07 -3.52 -10.57
CA GLU A 111 -8.70 -3.68 -11.98
C GLU A 111 -8.20 -5.09 -12.31
N LEU A 112 -7.81 -5.88 -11.30
CA LEU A 112 -7.14 -7.17 -11.44
C LEU A 112 -7.90 -8.35 -10.82
N ASP A 113 -9.00 -8.14 -10.10
CA ASP A 113 -9.75 -9.20 -9.42
C ASP A 113 -10.17 -10.33 -10.36
N ASP A 114 -10.67 -9.98 -11.54
CA ASP A 114 -11.10 -10.87 -12.63
C ASP A 114 -10.08 -11.00 -13.78
N ALA A 115 -8.83 -10.55 -13.58
CA ALA A 115 -7.77 -10.61 -14.60
C ALA A 115 -6.58 -11.49 -14.16
N PRO A 116 -6.67 -12.84 -14.32
CA PRO A 116 -5.58 -13.75 -13.98
C PRO A 116 -4.29 -13.40 -14.70
N GLY A 117 -3.16 -13.48 -13.98
CA GLY A 117 -1.83 -13.30 -14.56
C GLY A 117 -0.84 -12.70 -13.57
N PRO A 118 0.42 -12.50 -14.03
CA PRO A 118 1.53 -12.13 -13.15
C PRO A 118 1.28 -10.88 -12.32
N ALA A 119 0.69 -9.83 -12.89
CA ALA A 119 0.40 -8.59 -12.14
C ALA A 119 -0.60 -8.82 -10.99
N ARG A 120 -1.62 -9.66 -11.21
CA ARG A 120 -2.58 -10.04 -10.17
C ARG A 120 -1.90 -10.84 -9.08
N ASP A 121 -1.06 -11.81 -9.46
CA ASP A 121 -0.36 -12.67 -8.50
C ASP A 121 0.61 -11.85 -7.62
N THR A 122 1.34 -10.90 -8.22
CA THR A 122 2.18 -9.93 -7.49
C THR A 122 1.36 -9.09 -6.52
N LEU A 123 0.20 -8.57 -6.94
CA LEU A 123 -0.68 -7.79 -6.06
C LEU A 123 -1.22 -8.63 -4.89
N VAL A 124 -1.69 -9.84 -5.17
CA VAL A 124 -2.20 -10.77 -4.15
C VAL A 124 -1.13 -11.10 -3.12
N GLN A 125 0.10 -11.36 -3.57
CA GLN A 125 1.21 -11.61 -2.66
C GLN A 125 1.50 -10.39 -1.78
N GLY A 126 1.57 -9.18 -2.36
CA GLY A 126 1.76 -7.96 -1.58
C GLY A 126 0.66 -7.70 -0.54
N GLN A 127 -0.60 -8.05 -0.85
CA GLN A 127 -1.68 -7.93 0.13
C GLN A 127 -1.59 -8.95 1.26
N ARG A 128 -1.14 -10.18 0.96
CA ARG A 128 -0.86 -11.19 1.99
C ARG A 128 0.29 -10.75 2.89
N ASP A 129 1.39 -10.30 2.31
CA ASP A 129 2.54 -9.78 3.07
C ASP A 129 2.14 -8.62 3.98
N TRP A 130 1.20 -7.78 3.53
CA TRP A 130 0.68 -6.69 4.35
C TRP A 130 -0.19 -7.18 5.51
N LEU A 131 -1.12 -8.11 5.27
CA LEU A 131 -1.91 -8.73 6.34
C LEU A 131 -1.02 -9.43 7.37
N ASP A 132 -0.02 -10.19 6.91
CA ASP A 132 0.96 -10.86 7.78
C ASP A 132 1.76 -9.84 8.62
N CYS A 133 2.10 -8.68 8.05
CA CYS A 133 2.76 -7.59 8.77
C CYS A 133 1.88 -7.04 9.91
N LEU A 134 0.59 -6.81 9.64
CA LEU A 134 -0.38 -6.36 10.64
C LEU A 134 -0.57 -7.41 11.75
N ALA A 135 -0.75 -8.68 11.37
CA ALA A 135 -0.90 -9.80 12.30
C ALA A 135 0.35 -9.96 13.17
N GLN A 136 1.55 -9.82 12.59
CA GLN A 136 2.80 -9.86 13.33
C GLN A 136 2.93 -8.71 14.34
N ALA A 137 2.48 -7.50 13.99
CA ALA A 137 2.46 -6.37 14.93
C ALA A 137 1.51 -6.64 16.10
N ALA A 138 0.33 -7.21 15.84
CA ALA A 138 -0.62 -7.61 16.87
C ALA A 138 -0.07 -8.76 17.75
N ARG A 139 0.59 -9.75 17.16
CA ARG A 139 1.27 -10.85 17.86
C ARG A 139 2.37 -10.33 18.81
N ILE A 140 3.13 -9.33 18.37
CA ILE A 140 4.09 -8.64 19.25
C ILE A 140 3.35 -7.92 20.38
N ALA A 141 2.22 -7.26 20.12
CA ALA A 141 1.43 -6.60 21.17
C ALA A 141 0.87 -7.56 22.22
N VAL A 142 0.55 -8.81 21.83
CA VAL A 142 0.22 -9.88 22.77
C VAL A 142 1.44 -10.27 23.61
N ALA A 143 2.60 -10.49 22.98
CA ALA A 143 3.83 -10.87 23.68
C ALA A 143 4.33 -9.82 24.68
N GLU A 144 4.08 -8.53 24.41
CA GLU A 144 4.39 -7.42 25.32
C GLU A 144 3.29 -7.15 26.37
N GLY A 145 2.22 -7.97 26.40
CA GLY A 145 1.11 -7.85 27.36
C GLY A 145 0.15 -6.68 27.13
N HIS A 146 0.31 -5.93 26.02
CA HIS A 146 -0.59 -4.83 25.66
C HIS A 146 -1.95 -5.36 25.17
N PHE A 147 -1.94 -6.47 24.44
CA PHE A 147 -3.14 -7.18 23.99
C PHE A 147 -3.34 -8.49 24.75
N ARG A 148 -4.59 -8.93 24.87
CA ARG A 148 -4.98 -10.16 25.58
C ARG A 148 -4.38 -11.40 24.92
N GLU A 149 -3.98 -12.38 25.72
CA GLU A 149 -3.35 -13.63 25.25
C GLU A 149 -4.21 -14.41 24.24
N ALA A 150 -5.53 -14.42 24.44
CA ALA A 150 -6.48 -15.13 23.60
C ALA A 150 -6.91 -14.34 22.33
N LEU A 151 -6.18 -13.29 21.94
CA LEU A 151 -6.50 -12.51 20.74
C LEU A 151 -6.23 -13.36 19.48
N ASP A 152 -7.23 -13.47 18.61
CA ASP A 152 -7.01 -13.92 17.25
C ASP A 152 -6.36 -12.78 16.45
N VAL A 153 -5.04 -12.88 16.26
CA VAL A 153 -4.25 -11.83 15.61
C VAL A 153 -4.51 -11.73 14.11
N GLU A 154 -4.93 -12.82 13.47
CA GLU A 154 -5.25 -12.83 12.03
C GLU A 154 -6.60 -12.15 11.79
N GLN A 155 -7.60 -12.43 12.65
CA GLN A 155 -8.86 -11.71 12.62
C GLN A 155 -8.67 -10.22 12.93
N PHE A 156 -7.83 -9.87 13.92
CA PHE A 156 -7.52 -8.47 14.21
C PHE A 156 -6.89 -7.76 13.01
N ALA A 157 -5.94 -8.40 12.32
CA ALA A 157 -5.30 -7.87 11.12
C ALA A 157 -6.31 -7.65 9.99
N HIS A 158 -7.21 -8.62 9.77
CA HIS A 158 -8.31 -8.52 8.81
C HIS A 158 -9.23 -7.33 9.11
N ASP A 159 -9.65 -7.17 10.37
CA ASP A 159 -10.57 -6.11 10.78
C ASP A 159 -9.91 -4.73 10.66
N GLN A 160 -8.64 -4.63 11.09
CA GLN A 160 -7.83 -3.42 10.89
C GLN A 160 -7.73 -3.06 9.40
N TYR A 161 -7.43 -4.04 8.54
CA TYR A 161 -7.31 -3.80 7.10
C TYR A 161 -8.65 -3.42 6.47
N SER A 162 -9.76 -3.99 6.95
CA SER A 162 -11.12 -3.62 6.52
C SER A 162 -11.45 -2.16 6.83
N VAL A 163 -11.09 -1.66 8.01
CA VAL A 163 -11.22 -0.23 8.37
C VAL A 163 -10.39 0.64 7.42
N MET A 164 -9.17 0.20 7.11
CA MET A 164 -8.23 0.91 6.23
C MET A 164 -8.70 0.97 4.76
N LEU A 165 -9.31 -0.09 4.24
CA LEU A 165 -9.94 -0.11 2.93
C LEU A 165 -11.18 0.80 2.89
N GLY A 166 -12.03 0.72 3.93
CA GLY A 166 -13.19 1.60 4.09
C GLY A 166 -12.81 3.08 4.13
N PHE A 167 -11.71 3.41 4.81
CA PHE A 167 -11.15 4.77 4.80
C PHE A 167 -10.82 5.24 3.39
N HIS A 168 -10.12 4.45 2.58
CA HIS A 168 -9.77 4.84 1.21
C HIS A 168 -11.01 5.12 0.38
N HIS A 169 -12.00 4.24 0.43
CA HIS A 169 -13.27 4.45 -0.29
C HIS A 169 -13.94 5.76 0.14
N ALA A 170 -14.13 5.97 1.44
CA ALA A 170 -14.78 7.17 1.98
C ALA A 170 -14.00 8.46 1.65
N LYS A 171 -12.68 8.44 1.76
CA LYS A 171 -11.81 9.61 1.52
C LYS A 171 -11.68 9.93 0.03
N ARG A 172 -11.44 8.93 -0.81
CA ARG A 172 -11.11 9.12 -2.23
C ARG A 172 -12.35 9.22 -3.11
N LEU A 173 -13.25 8.24 -3.06
CA LEU A 173 -14.43 8.24 -3.93
C LEU A 173 -15.49 9.20 -3.37
N MET A 174 -15.86 9.00 -2.11
CA MET A 174 -16.98 9.72 -1.50
C MET A 174 -16.63 11.14 -1.06
N ARG A 175 -15.34 11.49 -1.02
CA ARG A 175 -14.82 12.80 -0.57
C ARG A 175 -15.36 13.22 0.80
N ASP A 176 -15.62 12.23 1.66
CA ASP A 176 -16.21 12.45 2.96
C ASP A 176 -15.23 13.19 3.89
N PRO A 177 -15.56 14.40 4.38
CA PRO A 177 -14.68 15.16 5.26
C PRO A 177 -14.47 14.47 6.62
N GLN A 178 -15.34 13.52 7.00
CA GLN A 178 -15.26 12.78 8.25
C GLN A 178 -14.59 11.40 8.12
N ALA A 179 -14.09 11.04 6.93
CA ALA A 179 -13.53 9.71 6.66
C ALA A 179 -12.42 9.32 7.64
N GLU A 180 -11.46 10.22 7.87
CA GLU A 180 -10.34 9.96 8.79
C GLU A 180 -10.83 9.81 10.24
N ALA A 181 -11.73 10.68 10.68
CA ALA A 181 -12.27 10.64 12.04
C ALA A 181 -13.07 9.34 12.29
N ARG A 182 -13.83 8.87 11.29
CA ARG A 182 -14.56 7.58 11.35
C ARG A 182 -13.60 6.40 11.41
N ALA A 183 -12.58 6.38 10.56
CA ALA A 183 -11.57 5.32 10.54
C ALA A 183 -10.82 5.21 11.87
N ARG A 184 -10.38 6.34 12.44
CA ARG A 184 -9.70 6.39 13.75
C ARG A 184 -10.59 5.84 14.86
N ARG A 185 -11.85 6.25 14.93
CA ARG A 185 -12.81 5.71 15.92
C ARG A 185 -13.01 4.20 15.80
N ALA A 186 -13.15 3.69 14.58
CA ALA A 186 -13.29 2.25 14.34
C ALA A 186 -12.04 1.48 14.78
N PHE A 187 -10.85 1.98 14.41
CA PHE A 187 -9.59 1.39 14.83
C PHE A 187 -9.38 1.44 16.35
N ASP A 188 -9.72 2.55 17.01
CA ASP A 188 -9.62 2.67 18.47
C ASP A 188 -10.56 1.69 19.19
N ALA A 189 -11.75 1.43 18.63
CA ALA A 189 -12.65 0.41 19.15
C ALA A 189 -12.06 -1.00 19.03
N LEU A 190 -11.43 -1.34 17.88
CA LEU A 190 -10.73 -2.61 17.69
C LEU A 190 -9.58 -2.77 18.70
N VAL A 191 -8.75 -1.74 18.86
CA VAL A 191 -7.63 -1.76 19.81
C VAL A 191 -8.14 -1.89 21.25
N THR A 192 -9.22 -1.19 21.61
CA THR A 192 -9.83 -1.30 22.95
C THR A 192 -10.32 -2.72 23.23
N ALA A 193 -10.96 -3.37 22.26
CA ALA A 193 -11.42 -4.75 22.38
C ALA A 193 -10.26 -5.79 22.41
N ALA A 194 -9.09 -5.42 21.89
CA ALA A 194 -7.89 -6.27 21.88
C ALA A 194 -7.08 -6.19 23.19
N ARG A 195 -7.20 -5.10 23.95
CA ARG A 195 -6.42 -4.89 25.18
C ARG A 195 -6.69 -5.94 26.25
N THR A 196 -5.68 -6.19 27.06
CA THR A 196 -5.82 -6.95 28.30
C THR A 196 -6.80 -6.22 29.22
N PRO A 197 -7.83 -6.89 29.78
CA PRO A 197 -8.73 -6.25 30.74
C PRO A 197 -7.92 -5.69 31.91
N THR A 198 -8.18 -4.44 32.29
CA THR A 198 -7.62 -3.89 33.52
C THR A 198 -8.28 -4.61 34.69
N SER A 199 -7.49 -5.31 35.51
CA SER A 199 -7.93 -5.92 36.77
C SER A 199 -8.49 -4.89 37.76
#